data_AF-A0A955YYC1-F1
#
_entry.id   AF-A0A955YYC1-F1
#
_cell.length_a   1.000
_cell.length_b   1.000
_cell.length_c   1.000
_cell.angle_alpha   90.00
_cell.angle_beta   90.00
_cell.angle_gamma   90.00
#
_symmetry.space_group_name_H-M   'P 1'
#
loop_
_entity.id
_entity.type
_entity.pdbx_description
1 polymer ?
#
loop_
_entity_poly.entity_id
_entity_poly.type
_entity_poly.pdbx_seq_one_letter_code
_entity_poly.pdbx_strand_id
1 'polypeptide(L)'
;TAEVCGNTIDDDCDGQADCADSDCGAEPSCCVPMGEVCDNGGDDDCDGKVDCDDTDCKGTVACPRCAPSETCKNGKDDDCDGQLDCDDSDCTGNPLCQICLPFEICGDAIDDDCNGKADCDDQACANEPSCGECQAEACRNGKDDDCDGKLDCDDPDCAGSLLCQFCLPIEICQTGFDEDCNGLIDCDDPMCANHPSCDFCEPKPEVCDNGEDDDCDDDTDCDDADCAMDDACTMCLDDREIGVAKCTDGEDSDCDGRTDCADPDCSPFGANGECCDGLDDNNDGMTDIFTCRCSSNADCVGVGSLDQVCWTQLFRVCAPRCDFLGGDTFCQSVVANTRCVRTGPLRGQCVSN
;
A
#
# COMPACT_ATOMS: atom_id res chain seq x y z
N THR A 1 13.09 29.81 -0.85
CA THR A 1 14.51 30.10 -1.14
C THR A 1 15.07 28.86 -1.74
N ALA A 2 15.93 28.06 -1.11
CA ALA A 2 15.86 26.61 -1.24
C ALA A 2 15.87 26.14 0.21
N GLU A 3 14.96 25.25 0.59
CA GLU A 3 14.83 24.79 1.96
C GLU A 3 16.13 24.11 2.42
N VAL A 4 16.51 24.30 3.70
CA VAL A 4 17.67 23.62 4.29
C VAL A 4 17.20 22.60 5.32
N CYS A 5 17.02 21.37 4.85
CA CYS A 5 16.44 20.28 5.60
C CYS A 5 17.21 19.91 6.89
N GLY A 6 16.47 19.67 7.97
CA GLY A 6 16.97 19.18 9.26
C GLY A 6 17.43 20.27 10.24
N ASN A 7 16.99 21.52 10.06
CA ASN A 7 17.37 22.66 10.89
C ASN A 7 16.19 23.30 11.65
N THR A 8 14.97 22.82 11.48
CA THR A 8 13.71 23.24 12.13
C THR A 8 13.24 24.65 11.78
N ILE A 9 13.70 25.18 10.65
CA ILE A 9 13.39 26.51 10.16
C ILE A 9 12.91 26.37 8.73
N ASP A 10 11.73 26.92 8.46
CA ASP A 10 11.24 27.26 7.13
C ASP A 10 12.15 28.36 6.51
N ASP A 11 13.24 27.94 5.87
CA ASP A 11 14.23 28.79 5.16
C ASP A 11 13.68 29.30 3.82
N ASP A 12 12.60 28.67 3.41
CA ASP A 12 11.94 28.81 2.15
C ASP A 12 10.81 29.86 2.15
N CYS A 13 10.13 29.93 3.30
CA CYS A 13 8.95 30.70 3.67
C CYS A 13 7.64 30.27 3.00
N ASP A 14 7.49 28.99 2.64
CA ASP A 14 6.26 28.42 2.08
C ASP A 14 5.28 27.91 3.16
N GLY A 15 5.69 27.91 4.43
CA GLY A 15 4.89 27.49 5.57
C GLY A 15 5.18 26.07 6.04
N GLN A 16 6.08 25.36 5.36
CA GLN A 16 6.56 24.04 5.73
C GLN A 16 8.02 24.14 6.20
N ALA A 17 8.47 23.20 7.03
CA ALA A 17 9.83 23.22 7.54
C ALA A 17 10.39 21.80 7.61
N ASP A 18 11.65 21.63 7.21
CA ASP A 18 12.32 20.33 7.16
C ASP A 18 11.47 19.26 6.44
N CYS A 19 11.14 18.17 7.10
CA CYS A 19 10.51 16.98 6.51
C CYS A 19 9.02 17.13 6.27
N ALA A 20 8.44 18.24 6.74
CA ALA A 20 7.13 18.66 6.33
C ALA A 20 7.17 19.48 5.03
N ASP A 21 8.37 19.88 4.55
CA ASP A 21 8.55 20.65 3.31
C ASP A 21 8.78 19.70 2.12
N SER A 22 7.99 19.90 1.06
CA SER A 22 8.07 19.12 -0.18
C SER A 22 9.43 19.22 -0.88
N ASP A 23 10.16 20.33 -0.68
CA ASP A 23 11.52 20.51 -1.19
C ASP A 23 12.55 19.60 -0.47
N CYS A 24 12.17 19.00 0.66
CA CYS A 24 12.98 18.06 1.46
C CYS A 24 12.62 16.59 1.27
N GLY A 25 11.66 16.25 0.40
CA GLY A 25 11.17 14.88 0.23
C GLY A 25 12.24 13.84 -0.15
N ALA A 26 13.33 14.27 -0.80
CA ALA A 26 14.45 13.41 -1.17
C ALA A 26 15.68 13.53 -0.25
N GLU A 27 15.60 14.32 0.83
CA GLU A 27 16.72 14.48 1.77
C GLU A 27 16.74 13.33 2.80
N PRO A 28 17.87 12.59 2.93
CA PRO A 28 17.97 11.41 3.81
C PRO A 28 17.66 11.67 5.29
N SER A 29 17.67 12.93 5.73
CA SER A 29 17.28 13.31 7.09
C SER A 29 15.77 13.26 7.34
N CYS A 30 14.96 13.20 6.27
CA CYS A 30 13.51 13.26 6.32
C CYS A 30 12.79 11.96 6.03
N CYS A 31 13.53 10.97 5.56
CA CYS A 31 13.05 9.62 5.55
C CYS A 31 13.08 8.98 6.95
N VAL A 32 11.97 8.33 7.31
CA VAL A 32 11.91 7.41 8.44
C VAL A 32 12.14 6.01 7.87
N PRO A 33 13.33 5.39 8.06
CA PRO A 33 13.62 4.11 7.46
C PRO A 33 12.66 3.04 7.99
N MET A 34 11.78 2.57 7.11
CA MET A 34 10.95 1.39 7.31
C MET A 34 11.53 0.23 6.50
N GLY A 35 10.88 -0.94 6.50
CA GLY A 35 11.31 -2.01 5.61
C GLY A 35 10.85 -1.68 4.19
N GLU A 36 11.72 -1.85 3.21
CA GLU A 36 11.43 -1.58 1.80
C GLU A 36 10.16 -2.30 1.31
N VAL A 37 9.23 -1.55 0.71
CA VAL A 37 8.04 -2.08 0.04
C VAL A 37 8.33 -2.20 -1.44
N CYS A 38 8.59 -3.43 -1.86
CA CYS A 38 9.28 -3.73 -3.12
C CYS A 38 8.48 -3.57 -4.42
N ASP A 39 7.30 -2.95 -4.39
CA ASP A 39 6.39 -2.80 -5.54
C ASP A 39 5.62 -1.47 -5.56
N ASN A 40 6.07 -0.45 -4.83
CA ASN A 40 5.36 0.82 -4.68
C ASN A 40 6.00 2.00 -5.43
N GLY A 41 7.14 1.81 -6.11
CA GLY A 41 7.83 2.87 -6.85
C GLY A 41 8.63 3.84 -5.97
N GLY A 42 8.77 3.56 -4.67
CA GLY A 42 9.42 4.38 -3.66
C GLY A 42 10.72 3.78 -3.10
N ASP A 43 11.49 4.60 -2.40
CA ASP A 43 12.66 4.21 -1.60
C ASP A 43 12.24 4.37 -0.13
N ASP A 44 11.62 3.32 0.43
CA ASP A 44 10.97 3.37 1.75
C ASP A 44 11.96 3.19 2.91
N ASP A 45 13.12 2.58 2.63
CA ASP A 45 14.20 2.40 3.59
C ASP A 45 15.31 3.47 3.49
N CYS A 46 15.27 4.26 2.41
CA CYS A 46 16.06 5.45 2.16
C CYS A 46 17.56 5.21 2.08
N ASP A 47 17.89 4.07 1.47
CA ASP A 47 19.25 3.75 1.10
C ASP A 47 19.61 4.21 -0.33
N GLY A 48 18.64 4.82 -1.05
CA GLY A 48 18.79 5.40 -2.38
C GLY A 48 18.48 4.42 -3.50
N LYS A 49 17.78 3.32 -3.22
CA LYS A 49 17.37 2.30 -4.19
C LYS A 49 15.88 2.05 -4.02
N VAL A 50 15.20 1.84 -5.15
CA VAL A 50 13.74 1.75 -5.24
C VAL A 50 13.36 0.34 -5.65
N ASP A 51 12.37 -0.25 -5.01
CA ASP A 51 11.76 -1.54 -5.39
C ASP A 51 12.82 -2.64 -5.68
N CYS A 52 12.80 -3.23 -6.88
CA CYS A 52 13.69 -4.33 -7.26
C CYS A 52 15.14 -3.92 -7.51
N ASP A 53 15.42 -2.63 -7.66
CA ASP A 53 16.78 -2.11 -7.62
C ASP A 53 17.31 -2.16 -6.18
N ASP A 54 16.43 -2.21 -5.18
CA ASP A 54 16.80 -2.34 -3.78
C ASP A 54 17.29 -3.76 -3.41
N THR A 55 18.33 -3.80 -2.57
CA THR A 55 18.97 -5.05 -2.17
C THR A 55 18.20 -5.84 -1.13
N ASP A 56 17.41 -5.16 -0.31
CA ASP A 56 16.55 -5.73 0.72
C ASP A 56 15.28 -6.32 0.10
N CYS A 57 14.91 -5.89 -1.11
CA CYS A 57 13.87 -6.50 -1.92
C CYS A 57 14.25 -7.82 -2.62
N LYS A 58 15.52 -8.23 -2.59
CA LYS A 58 15.96 -9.42 -3.35
C LYS A 58 15.34 -10.73 -2.84
N GLY A 59 14.46 -11.29 -3.67
CA GLY A 59 13.81 -12.58 -3.40
C GLY A 59 12.52 -12.47 -2.59
N THR A 60 11.91 -11.28 -2.55
CA THR A 60 10.51 -11.08 -2.15
C THR A 60 9.57 -11.56 -3.26
N VAL A 61 8.26 -11.52 -3.02
CA VAL A 61 7.27 -11.89 -4.05
C VAL A 61 7.21 -10.83 -5.16
N ALA A 62 7.35 -9.56 -4.78
CA ALA A 62 7.41 -8.40 -5.67
C ALA A 62 8.68 -8.40 -6.53
N CYS A 63 9.83 -8.79 -5.95
CA CYS A 63 11.09 -8.96 -6.66
C CYS A 63 11.57 -10.40 -6.51
N PRO A 64 10.98 -11.35 -7.27
CA PRO A 64 11.39 -12.74 -7.26
C PRO A 64 12.88 -12.83 -7.50
N ARG A 65 13.54 -13.85 -6.94
CA ARG A 65 14.92 -14.12 -7.34
C ARG A 65 14.94 -14.37 -8.83
N CYS A 66 15.52 -13.43 -9.56
CA CYS A 66 15.79 -13.56 -10.97
C CYS A 66 16.45 -14.93 -11.22
N ALA A 67 15.85 -15.68 -12.12
CA ALA A 67 16.39 -16.94 -12.57
C ALA A 67 17.79 -16.69 -13.15
N PRO A 68 18.68 -17.68 -13.12
CA PRO A 68 19.99 -17.54 -13.76
C PRO A 68 19.94 -17.59 -15.30
N SER A 69 18.75 -17.65 -15.88
CA SER A 69 18.49 -17.76 -17.31
C SER A 69 17.01 -17.56 -17.59
N GLU A 70 16.70 -16.85 -18.66
CA GLU A 70 15.36 -16.61 -19.15
C GLU A 70 14.54 -17.86 -19.53
N THR A 71 13.23 -17.87 -19.24
CA THR A 71 12.28 -18.87 -19.78
C THR A 71 11.61 -18.35 -21.04
N CYS A 72 12.31 -18.49 -22.16
CA CYS A 72 11.86 -18.06 -23.48
C CYS A 72 10.41 -18.50 -23.83
N LYS A 73 9.51 -17.52 -23.96
CA LYS A 73 8.05 -17.58 -24.24
C LYS A 73 7.13 -17.77 -23.02
N ASN A 74 7.37 -17.09 -21.91
CA ASN A 74 6.44 -17.05 -20.78
C ASN A 74 5.86 -15.65 -20.48
N GLY A 75 6.24 -14.63 -21.26
CA GLY A 75 5.76 -13.25 -21.11
C GLY A 75 6.35 -12.52 -19.92
N LYS A 76 7.50 -12.95 -19.39
CA LYS A 76 8.13 -12.38 -18.20
C LYS A 76 9.64 -12.34 -18.35
N ASP A 77 10.25 -11.25 -17.91
CA ASP A 77 11.68 -11.13 -17.69
C ASP A 77 12.05 -11.94 -16.43
N ASP A 78 12.35 -13.23 -16.61
CA ASP A 78 12.66 -14.14 -15.52
C ASP A 78 14.04 -13.90 -14.94
N ASP A 79 15.00 -13.41 -15.72
CA ASP A 79 16.38 -13.15 -15.27
C ASP A 79 16.70 -11.68 -14.97
N CYS A 80 15.70 -10.82 -15.12
CA CYS A 80 15.66 -9.40 -14.77
C CYS A 80 16.73 -8.56 -15.46
N ASP A 81 17.10 -8.90 -16.70
CA ASP A 81 18.11 -8.15 -17.46
C ASP A 81 17.51 -7.04 -18.35
N GLY A 82 16.18 -6.90 -18.32
CA GLY A 82 15.41 -5.91 -19.06
C GLY A 82 15.04 -6.34 -20.48
N GLN A 83 15.32 -7.59 -20.85
CA GLN A 83 14.86 -8.20 -22.08
C GLN A 83 13.85 -9.29 -21.75
N LEU A 84 12.78 -9.38 -22.55
CA LEU A 84 11.76 -10.42 -22.37
C LEU A 84 11.93 -11.49 -23.44
N ASP A 85 11.78 -12.75 -23.03
CA ASP A 85 11.56 -13.89 -23.90
C ASP A 85 12.53 -13.98 -25.09
N CYS A 86 12.05 -13.88 -26.32
CA CYS A 86 12.87 -14.10 -27.52
C CYS A 86 13.73 -12.89 -27.91
N ASP A 87 13.45 -11.74 -27.33
CA ASP A 87 14.32 -10.57 -27.40
C ASP A 87 15.47 -10.66 -26.40
N ASP A 88 15.38 -11.58 -25.43
CA ASP A 88 16.45 -11.88 -24.49
C ASP A 88 17.64 -12.60 -25.17
N SER A 89 18.83 -12.10 -24.87
CA SER A 89 20.09 -12.66 -25.34
C SER A 89 20.36 -14.08 -24.83
N ASP A 90 19.88 -14.45 -23.65
CA ASP A 90 19.94 -15.79 -23.06
C ASP A 90 19.00 -16.78 -23.77
N CYS A 91 18.01 -16.27 -24.50
CA CYS A 91 17.14 -17.06 -25.38
C CYS A 91 17.71 -17.33 -26.78
N THR A 92 18.92 -16.85 -27.06
CA THR A 92 19.62 -17.10 -28.32
C THR A 92 19.78 -18.60 -28.60
N GLY A 93 19.04 -19.09 -29.61
CA GLY A 93 19.08 -20.49 -30.05
C GLY A 93 18.12 -21.42 -29.30
N ASN A 94 17.22 -20.88 -28.45
CA ASN A 94 16.11 -21.64 -27.90
C ASN A 94 15.15 -22.05 -29.02
N PRO A 95 14.78 -23.35 -29.15
CA PRO A 95 13.83 -23.81 -30.15
C PRO A 95 12.46 -23.12 -30.09
N LEU A 96 12.04 -22.60 -28.93
CA LEU A 96 10.78 -21.88 -28.78
C LEU A 96 10.79 -20.56 -29.55
N CYS A 97 11.92 -19.87 -29.61
CA CYS A 97 12.15 -18.67 -30.44
C CYS A 97 12.48 -19.00 -31.91
N GLN A 98 12.45 -20.29 -32.29
CA GLN A 98 12.66 -20.75 -33.67
C GLN A 98 11.40 -21.37 -34.27
N ILE A 99 10.32 -21.48 -33.49
CA ILE A 99 9.02 -21.92 -33.96
C ILE A 99 8.19 -20.67 -34.21
N CYS A 100 8.31 -20.17 -35.43
CA CYS A 100 7.56 -19.03 -35.90
C CYS A 100 6.25 -19.53 -36.49
N LEU A 101 5.15 -19.06 -35.94
CA LEU A 101 3.83 -19.22 -36.52
C LEU A 101 3.75 -18.38 -37.81
N PRO A 102 2.90 -18.76 -38.77
CA PRO A 102 2.69 -17.95 -39.97
C PRO A 102 1.73 -16.76 -39.72
N PHE A 103 1.38 -16.49 -38.47
CA PHE A 103 0.47 -15.46 -38.00
C PHE A 103 0.83 -15.12 -36.55
N GLU A 104 0.59 -13.88 -36.16
CA GLU A 104 0.76 -13.40 -34.79
C GLU A 104 -0.46 -13.71 -33.93
N ILE A 105 -0.24 -14.05 -32.65
CA ILE A 105 -1.29 -14.10 -31.63
C ILE A 105 -1.19 -12.80 -30.85
N CYS A 106 -2.26 -12.00 -30.87
CA CYS A 106 -2.22 -10.67 -30.29
C CYS A 106 -2.72 -10.68 -28.85
N GLY A 107 -2.00 -9.98 -27.97
CA GLY A 107 -2.30 -9.78 -26.55
C GLY A 107 -1.68 -10.83 -25.62
N ASP A 108 -0.59 -11.49 -26.02
CA ASP A 108 0.14 -12.46 -25.18
C ASP A 108 1.62 -12.12 -24.93
N ALA A 109 2.05 -10.93 -25.38
CA ALA A 109 3.38 -10.35 -25.23
C ALA A 109 4.51 -11.17 -25.89
N ILE A 110 4.19 -12.04 -26.84
CA ILE A 110 5.15 -12.93 -27.49
C ILE A 110 5.18 -12.67 -29.00
N ASP A 111 6.37 -12.40 -29.56
CA ASP A 111 6.59 -12.41 -31.02
C ASP A 111 6.43 -13.84 -31.55
N ASP A 112 5.22 -14.13 -32.02
CA ASP A 112 4.79 -15.45 -32.41
C ASP A 112 5.16 -15.79 -33.85
N ASP A 113 5.26 -14.79 -34.71
CA ASP A 113 5.67 -14.92 -36.10
C ASP A 113 7.18 -14.64 -36.37
N CYS A 114 7.91 -14.28 -35.33
CA CYS A 114 9.35 -13.98 -35.27
C CYS A 114 9.80 -12.83 -36.19
N ASN A 115 8.97 -11.79 -36.37
CA ASN A 115 9.34 -10.65 -37.21
C ASN A 115 10.06 -9.51 -36.44
N GLY A 116 10.27 -9.70 -35.13
CA GLY A 116 10.94 -8.77 -34.22
C GLY A 116 10.00 -7.77 -33.57
N LYS A 117 8.69 -8.09 -33.52
CA LYS A 117 7.64 -7.29 -32.91
C LYS A 117 6.61 -8.22 -32.28
N ALA A 118 6.04 -7.84 -31.14
CA ALA A 118 5.03 -8.62 -30.43
C ALA A 118 3.74 -7.80 -30.30
N ASP A 119 2.60 -8.48 -30.21
CA ASP A 119 1.29 -7.86 -29.95
C ASP A 119 1.01 -6.62 -30.83
N CYS A 120 0.62 -5.50 -30.24
CA CYS A 120 0.19 -4.30 -30.95
C CYS A 120 1.33 -3.57 -31.65
N ASP A 121 2.58 -3.88 -31.31
CA ASP A 121 3.73 -3.41 -32.09
C ASP A 121 3.82 -4.16 -33.43
N ASP A 122 3.26 -5.37 -33.53
CA ASP A 122 3.23 -6.20 -34.74
C ASP A 122 2.13 -5.76 -35.73
N GLN A 123 2.54 -5.53 -36.98
CA GLN A 123 1.63 -5.19 -38.08
C GLN A 123 0.58 -6.30 -38.35
N ALA A 124 0.88 -7.56 -38.06
CA ALA A 124 -0.07 -8.67 -38.14
C ALA A 124 -1.25 -8.51 -37.17
N CYS A 125 -1.06 -7.76 -36.08
CA CYS A 125 -2.07 -7.42 -35.07
C CYS A 125 -2.80 -6.10 -35.32
N ALA A 126 -2.48 -5.35 -36.39
CA ALA A 126 -3.09 -4.05 -36.71
C ALA A 126 -4.61 -4.06 -36.96
N ASN A 127 -5.27 -5.22 -36.92
CA ASN A 127 -6.74 -5.32 -37.02
C ASN A 127 -7.36 -6.11 -35.85
N GLU A 128 -6.56 -6.48 -34.84
CA GLU A 128 -7.09 -7.16 -33.65
C GLU A 128 -7.77 -6.14 -32.72
N PRO A 129 -9.04 -6.36 -32.32
CA PRO A 129 -9.76 -5.43 -31.46
C PRO A 129 -9.11 -5.15 -30.10
N SER A 130 -8.20 -6.02 -29.63
CA SER A 130 -7.42 -5.81 -28.41
C SER A 130 -6.38 -4.69 -28.54
N CYS A 131 -5.97 -4.35 -29.78
CA CYS A 131 -5.02 -3.28 -30.08
C CYS A 131 -5.71 -1.95 -30.46
N GLY A 132 -7.04 -1.87 -30.32
CA GLY A 132 -7.82 -0.74 -30.82
C GLY A 132 -8.17 -0.86 -32.30
N GLU A 133 -9.22 -0.17 -32.76
CA GLU A 133 -9.55 -0.13 -34.19
C GLU A 133 -8.56 0.81 -34.91
N CYS A 134 -7.47 0.28 -35.45
CA CYS A 134 -6.47 1.09 -36.16
C CYS A 134 -7.08 1.71 -37.45
N GLN A 135 -7.00 3.02 -37.57
CA GLN A 135 -7.51 3.85 -38.66
C GLN A 135 -6.38 4.75 -39.20
N ALA A 136 -6.72 5.74 -40.04
CA ALA A 136 -5.73 6.73 -40.45
C ALA A 136 -5.49 7.72 -39.30
N GLU A 137 -4.23 8.04 -39.04
CA GLU A 137 -3.80 8.86 -37.92
C GLU A 137 -4.53 10.21 -37.86
N ALA A 138 -5.09 10.54 -36.68
CA ALA A 138 -5.84 11.77 -36.48
C ALA A 138 -5.01 12.93 -35.92
N CYS A 139 -3.68 12.88 -35.90
CA CYS A 139 -2.77 14.03 -35.81
C CYS A 139 -2.86 15.00 -34.61
N ARG A 140 -3.91 15.00 -33.79
CA ARG A 140 -4.10 15.82 -32.57
C ARG A 140 -5.27 15.33 -31.71
N ASN A 141 -5.43 14.03 -31.49
CA ASN A 141 -6.48 13.53 -30.60
C ASN A 141 -5.91 12.80 -29.37
N GLY A 142 -4.60 12.88 -29.15
CA GLY A 142 -3.91 12.25 -28.04
C GLY A 142 -3.81 10.74 -28.15
N LYS A 143 -3.99 10.17 -29.35
CA LYS A 143 -4.02 8.73 -29.56
C LYS A 143 -3.11 8.34 -30.71
N ASP A 144 -2.64 7.12 -30.63
CA ASP A 144 -2.05 6.40 -31.75
C ASP A 144 -3.21 5.71 -32.50
N ASP A 145 -3.84 6.42 -33.43
CA ASP A 145 -4.99 5.91 -34.16
C ASP A 145 -4.59 4.91 -35.23
N ASP A 146 -3.37 4.97 -35.78
CA ASP A 146 -2.89 4.04 -36.80
C ASP A 146 -2.01 2.89 -36.26
N CYS A 147 -1.79 2.88 -34.95
CA CYS A 147 -1.15 1.83 -34.16
C CYS A 147 0.31 1.59 -34.59
N ASP A 148 1.04 2.65 -34.92
CA ASP A 148 2.44 2.57 -35.35
C ASP A 148 3.45 2.97 -34.24
N GLY A 149 2.93 3.27 -33.05
CA GLY A 149 3.67 3.64 -31.85
C GLY A 149 4.02 5.13 -31.77
N LYS A 150 3.44 5.97 -32.63
CA LYS A 150 3.66 7.42 -32.62
C LYS A 150 2.34 8.15 -32.57
N LEU A 151 2.27 9.11 -31.66
CA LEU A 151 1.07 9.89 -31.45
C LEU A 151 1.12 11.16 -32.28
N ASP A 152 -0.02 11.51 -32.87
CA ASP A 152 -0.33 12.84 -33.36
C ASP A 152 0.75 13.49 -34.27
N CYS A 153 1.32 14.61 -33.87
CA CYS A 153 2.27 15.38 -34.67
C CYS A 153 3.70 14.83 -34.67
N ASP A 154 3.98 13.91 -33.75
CA ASP A 154 5.20 13.11 -33.79
C ASP A 154 5.08 11.97 -34.81
N ASP A 155 3.86 11.69 -35.30
CA ASP A 155 3.63 10.72 -36.35
C ASP A 155 3.95 11.22 -37.78
N PRO A 156 4.80 10.51 -38.57
CA PRO A 156 5.12 10.84 -39.96
C PRO A 156 3.93 10.90 -40.92
N ASP A 157 2.83 10.18 -40.70
CA ASP A 157 1.62 10.23 -41.51
C ASP A 157 0.85 11.55 -41.31
N CYS A 158 1.16 12.28 -40.24
CA CYS A 158 0.74 13.66 -40.03
C CYS A 158 1.64 14.71 -40.72
N ALA A 159 2.70 14.28 -41.40
CA ALA A 159 3.60 15.18 -42.12
C ALA A 159 2.88 15.92 -43.27
N GLY A 160 2.55 17.19 -43.02
CA GLY A 160 1.83 18.07 -43.96
C GLY A 160 0.37 18.31 -43.59
N SER A 161 -0.12 17.73 -42.49
CA SER A 161 -1.35 18.16 -41.86
C SER A 161 -1.24 19.63 -41.45
N LEU A 162 -2.25 20.43 -41.81
CA LEU A 162 -2.31 21.84 -41.37
C LEU A 162 -2.42 21.96 -39.85
N LEU A 163 -2.83 20.88 -39.17
CA LEU A 163 -2.92 20.80 -37.71
C LEU A 163 -1.52 20.80 -37.09
N CYS A 164 -0.58 20.00 -37.58
CA CYS A 164 0.79 19.95 -37.06
C CYS A 164 1.73 21.05 -37.58
N GLN A 165 1.24 21.89 -38.50
CA GLN A 165 2.04 22.96 -39.10
C GLN A 165 1.93 24.30 -38.36
N PHE A 166 0.99 24.42 -37.42
CA PHE A 166 0.69 25.65 -36.69
C PHE A 166 0.63 25.40 -35.19
N CYS A 167 1.81 25.29 -34.57
CA CYS A 167 1.96 25.29 -33.11
C CYS A 167 1.79 26.73 -32.59
N LEU A 168 0.87 26.93 -31.66
CA LEU A 168 0.62 28.20 -31.00
C LEU A 168 1.40 28.25 -29.68
N PRO A 169 1.85 29.41 -29.20
CA PRO A 169 2.53 29.49 -27.90
C PRO A 169 1.54 29.50 -26.72
N ILE A 170 0.46 28.72 -26.84
CA ILE A 170 -0.64 28.61 -25.89
C ILE A 170 -1.18 27.18 -25.94
N GLU A 171 -1.62 26.69 -24.79
CA GLU A 171 -2.47 25.52 -24.67
C GLU A 171 -3.89 25.96 -24.28
N ILE A 172 -4.90 25.32 -24.87
CA ILE A 172 -6.31 25.51 -24.56
C ILE A 172 -6.82 24.23 -23.90
N CYS A 173 -6.93 24.26 -22.58
CA CYS A 173 -7.29 23.08 -21.80
C CYS A 173 -8.72 22.56 -22.10
N GLN A 174 -8.88 21.23 -22.07
CA GLN A 174 -10.09 20.44 -22.39
C GLN A 174 -10.52 20.45 -23.87
N THR A 175 -9.60 20.70 -24.79
CA THR A 175 -9.89 20.55 -26.21
C THR A 175 -9.52 19.16 -26.71
N GLY A 176 -8.59 18.46 -26.02
CA GLY A 176 -8.00 17.21 -26.46
C GLY A 176 -6.98 17.40 -27.59
N PHE A 177 -6.44 18.60 -27.76
CA PHE A 177 -5.50 18.95 -28.84
C PHE A 177 -4.24 19.58 -28.25
N ASP A 178 -3.05 19.06 -28.58
CA ASP A 178 -1.75 19.68 -28.25
C ASP A 178 -1.54 20.97 -29.08
N GLU A 179 -1.98 22.13 -28.58
CA GLU A 179 -1.93 23.39 -29.32
C GLU A 179 -0.52 23.96 -29.48
N ASP A 180 0.38 23.66 -28.56
CA ASP A 180 1.75 24.17 -28.58
C ASP A 180 2.80 23.19 -29.17
N CYS A 181 2.36 21.97 -29.49
CA CYS A 181 3.14 20.87 -30.06
C CYS A 181 4.30 20.42 -29.15
N ASN A 182 4.13 20.42 -27.84
CA ASN A 182 5.16 19.98 -26.91
C ASN A 182 5.04 18.49 -26.52
N GLY A 183 4.00 17.79 -27.00
CA GLY A 183 3.72 16.38 -26.75
C GLY A 183 2.82 16.12 -25.53
N LEU A 184 2.33 17.16 -24.88
CA LEU A 184 1.39 17.09 -23.76
C LEU A 184 0.06 17.72 -24.20
N ILE A 185 -1.06 17.14 -23.75
CA ILE A 185 -2.40 17.62 -24.07
C ILE A 185 -3.14 18.00 -22.80
N ASP A 186 -3.97 19.04 -22.88
CA ASP A 186 -4.90 19.41 -21.82
C ASP A 186 -4.21 19.45 -20.44
N CYS A 187 -4.64 18.61 -19.49
CA CYS A 187 -4.22 18.67 -18.10
C CYS A 187 -2.88 17.99 -17.84
N ASP A 188 -2.38 17.22 -18.80
CA ASP A 188 -1.01 16.72 -18.78
C ASP A 188 -0.02 17.82 -19.19
N ASP A 189 -0.51 18.93 -19.77
CA ASP A 189 0.30 20.08 -20.18
C ASP A 189 0.54 21.07 -19.01
N PRO A 190 1.81 21.45 -18.71
CA PRO A 190 2.15 22.40 -17.66
C PRO A 190 1.52 23.81 -17.83
N MET A 191 1.15 24.20 -19.04
CA MET A 191 0.44 25.45 -19.31
C MET A 191 -1.03 25.40 -18.82
N CYS A 192 -1.56 24.22 -18.50
CA CYS A 192 -2.88 23.97 -17.96
C CYS A 192 -2.92 23.65 -16.45
N ALA A 193 -1.76 23.60 -15.78
CA ALA A 193 -1.64 23.24 -14.36
C ALA A 193 -2.46 24.09 -13.36
N ASN A 194 -3.00 25.24 -13.78
CA ASN A 194 -3.89 26.08 -12.96
C ASN A 194 -5.20 26.43 -13.68
N HIS A 195 -5.54 25.68 -14.72
CA HIS A 195 -6.73 25.93 -15.49
C HIS A 195 -7.93 25.28 -14.78
N PRO A 196 -9.04 26.00 -14.53
CA PRO A 196 -10.22 25.50 -13.78
C PRO A 196 -10.92 24.27 -14.37
N SER A 197 -10.43 23.79 -15.50
CA SER A 197 -10.95 22.62 -16.20
C SER A 197 -10.06 21.38 -16.00
N CYS A 198 -8.92 21.54 -15.34
CA CYS A 198 -8.01 20.47 -14.97
C CYS A 198 -8.10 20.09 -13.49
N ASP A 199 -8.95 20.81 -12.75
CA ASP A 199 -9.50 20.34 -11.48
C ASP A 199 -10.53 19.24 -11.81
N PHE A 200 -10.12 17.97 -11.74
CA PHE A 200 -10.96 16.80 -12.08
C PHE A 200 -12.04 16.49 -11.04
N CYS A 201 -11.94 17.09 -9.87
CA CYS A 201 -12.84 16.83 -8.77
C CYS A 201 -13.88 17.96 -8.68
N GLU A 202 -15.15 17.60 -8.87
CA GLU A 202 -16.28 18.48 -8.56
C GLU A 202 -16.59 18.27 -7.08
N PRO A 203 -16.35 19.26 -6.19
CA PRO A 203 -16.38 19.06 -4.75
C PRO A 203 -17.78 18.58 -4.32
N LYS A 204 -17.83 17.33 -3.87
CA LYS A 204 -18.99 16.72 -3.21
C LYS A 204 -18.63 16.53 -1.74
N PRO A 205 -19.61 16.37 -0.84
CA PRO A 205 -19.29 15.98 0.53
C PRO A 205 -18.52 14.66 0.53
N GLU A 206 -17.44 14.60 1.31
CA GLU A 206 -16.56 13.45 1.39
C GLU A 206 -17.31 12.14 1.72
N VAL A 207 -16.91 11.03 1.09
CA VAL A 207 -17.41 9.69 1.40
C VAL A 207 -16.31 8.92 2.10
N CYS A 208 -16.38 8.95 3.43
CA CYS A 208 -15.34 8.52 4.37
C CYS A 208 -14.95 7.02 4.39
N ASP A 209 -15.26 6.23 3.35
CA ASP A 209 -14.98 4.79 3.29
C ASP A 209 -14.70 4.24 1.88
N ASN A 210 -14.37 5.10 0.91
CA ASN A 210 -14.26 4.69 -0.50
C ASN A 210 -12.84 4.79 -1.09
N GLY A 211 -11.87 5.33 -0.35
CA GLY A 211 -10.48 5.45 -0.76
C GLY A 211 -10.21 6.53 -1.81
N GLU A 212 -11.14 7.47 -2.00
CA GLU A 212 -11.05 8.58 -2.94
C GLU A 212 -11.10 9.91 -2.19
N ASP A 213 -10.69 10.99 -2.85
CA ASP A 213 -10.89 12.38 -2.39
C ASP A 213 -12.11 12.92 -3.14
N ASP A 214 -13.30 12.83 -2.52
CA ASP A 214 -14.58 13.23 -3.10
C ASP A 214 -14.83 14.75 -3.01
N ASP A 215 -14.16 15.44 -2.10
CA ASP A 215 -14.33 16.87 -1.81
C ASP A 215 -13.22 17.80 -2.31
N CYS A 216 -12.15 17.20 -2.81
CA CYS A 216 -11.02 17.78 -3.52
C CYS A 216 -10.10 18.64 -2.64
N ASP A 217 -9.93 18.29 -1.38
CA ASP A 217 -9.07 19.01 -0.44
C ASP A 217 -7.73 18.33 -0.13
N ASP A 218 -7.40 17.29 -0.92
CA ASP A 218 -6.21 16.43 -0.85
C ASP A 218 -6.14 15.49 0.38
N ASP A 219 -7.18 15.47 1.22
CA ASP A 219 -7.32 14.48 2.28
C ASP A 219 -8.32 13.38 1.84
N THR A 220 -8.00 12.11 2.15
CA THR A 220 -8.85 10.96 1.75
C THR A 220 -9.45 10.25 2.94
N ASP A 221 -10.70 9.81 2.85
CA ASP A 221 -11.43 9.05 3.87
C ASP A 221 -11.23 9.61 5.30
N CYS A 222 -10.56 8.87 6.20
CA CYS A 222 -10.42 9.23 7.61
C CYS A 222 -9.28 10.19 7.90
N ASP A 223 -8.42 10.46 6.92
CA ASP A 223 -7.45 11.53 6.99
C ASP A 223 -8.12 12.90 6.72
N ASP A 224 -9.31 12.89 6.10
CA ASP A 224 -10.14 14.06 5.85
C ASP A 224 -10.82 14.60 7.13
N ALA A 225 -10.70 15.92 7.32
CA ALA A 225 -11.25 16.64 8.48
C ALA A 225 -12.79 16.67 8.52
N ASP A 226 -13.46 16.61 7.38
CA ASP A 226 -14.91 16.51 7.24
C ASP A 226 -15.43 15.11 7.62
N CYS A 227 -14.57 14.10 7.59
CA CYS A 227 -14.84 12.74 8.05
C CYS A 227 -14.60 12.49 9.54
N ALA A 228 -14.12 13.49 10.30
CA ALA A 228 -13.78 13.38 11.72
C ALA A 228 -14.94 12.94 12.66
N MET A 229 -16.18 12.92 12.17
CA MET A 229 -17.38 12.50 12.92
C MET A 229 -18.20 11.43 12.20
N ASP A 230 -17.69 10.90 11.08
CA ASP A 230 -18.38 9.86 10.34
C ASP A 230 -18.31 8.51 11.07
N ASP A 231 -19.35 7.69 10.94
CA ASP A 231 -19.43 6.38 11.58
C ASP A 231 -18.34 5.42 11.05
N ALA A 232 -17.88 5.59 9.80
CA ALA A 232 -16.76 4.85 9.21
C ALA A 232 -15.42 5.18 9.88
N CYS A 233 -15.18 6.46 10.17
CA CYS A 233 -13.93 6.94 10.78
C CYS A 233 -13.95 7.00 12.32
N THR A 234 -15.11 6.72 12.93
CA THR A 234 -15.25 6.61 14.39
C THR A 234 -15.13 5.17 14.92
N MET A 235 -14.78 4.21 14.06
CA MET A 235 -14.49 2.82 14.48
C MET A 235 -13.14 2.69 15.22
N CYS A 236 -12.18 3.58 14.97
CA CYS A 236 -10.86 3.58 15.61
C CYS A 236 -10.79 4.46 16.88
N LEU A 237 -11.88 4.54 17.66
CA LEU A 237 -11.94 5.32 18.91
C LEU A 237 -11.54 4.53 20.16
N ASP A 238 -11.26 3.23 20.04
CA ASP A 238 -10.93 2.36 21.17
C ASP A 238 -9.46 1.93 21.02
N ASP A 239 -8.56 2.38 21.92
CA ASP A 239 -7.12 2.11 21.80
C ASP A 239 -6.72 0.60 21.89
N ARG A 240 -7.69 -0.33 21.98
CA ARG A 240 -7.47 -1.76 22.30
C ARG A 240 -8.60 -2.69 21.84
N GLU A 241 -8.24 -3.84 21.30
CA GLU A 241 -9.14 -5.00 21.11
C GLU A 241 -9.53 -5.64 22.46
N ILE A 242 -10.72 -5.31 23.00
CA ILE A 242 -11.19 -5.79 24.31
C ILE A 242 -12.23 -6.91 24.17
N GLY A 243 -11.84 -8.09 24.65
CA GLY A 243 -12.72 -9.24 24.86
C GLY A 243 -12.91 -10.12 23.63
N VAL A 244 -13.45 -11.32 23.85
CA VAL A 244 -13.50 -12.39 22.83
C VAL A 244 -14.21 -11.96 21.54
N ALA A 245 -15.22 -11.08 21.64
CA ALA A 245 -15.98 -10.65 20.46
C ALA A 245 -15.13 -9.86 19.45
N LYS A 246 -14.27 -8.96 19.94
CA LYS A 246 -13.35 -8.17 19.10
C LYS A 246 -12.09 -8.94 18.70
N CYS A 247 -11.77 -10.02 19.42
CA CYS A 247 -10.60 -10.85 19.16
C CYS A 247 -10.91 -12.10 18.30
N THR A 248 -12.12 -12.21 17.75
CA THR A 248 -12.53 -13.36 16.92
C THR A 248 -13.44 -12.97 15.75
N ASP A 249 -13.58 -11.68 15.44
CA ASP A 249 -14.46 -11.21 14.37
C ASP A 249 -13.75 -11.05 13.03
N GLY A 250 -12.41 -11.18 12.99
CA GLY A 250 -11.62 -11.10 11.77
C GLY A 250 -11.31 -9.68 11.32
N GLU A 251 -11.69 -8.68 12.12
CA GLU A 251 -11.50 -7.26 11.85
C GLU A 251 -10.38 -6.69 12.74
N ASP A 252 -9.75 -5.60 12.31
CA ASP A 252 -8.81 -4.84 13.13
C ASP A 252 -9.62 -3.80 13.93
N SER A 253 -10.01 -4.18 15.14
CA SER A 253 -10.98 -3.43 15.94
C SER A 253 -10.40 -2.19 16.63
N ASP A 254 -9.08 -2.01 16.63
CA ASP A 254 -8.38 -0.83 17.15
C ASP A 254 -7.43 -0.16 16.15
N CYS A 255 -7.38 -0.66 14.92
CA CYS A 255 -6.72 -0.09 13.76
C CYS A 255 -5.20 -0.01 13.91
N ASP A 256 -4.58 -0.96 14.63
CA ASP A 256 -3.12 -1.02 14.85
C ASP A 256 -2.34 -1.78 13.75
N GLY A 257 -3.08 -2.32 12.78
CA GLY A 257 -2.58 -3.07 11.63
C GLY A 257 -2.54 -4.59 11.85
N ARG A 258 -3.19 -5.09 12.91
CA ARG A 258 -3.20 -6.51 13.28
C ARG A 258 -4.60 -6.93 13.69
N THR A 259 -4.94 -8.18 13.39
CA THR A 259 -6.29 -8.70 13.60
C THR A 259 -6.29 -9.88 14.55
N ASP A 260 -7.29 -9.92 15.44
CA ASP A 260 -7.57 -11.05 16.34
C ASP A 260 -6.29 -11.56 17.04
N CYS A 261 -6.00 -12.87 17.02
CA CYS A 261 -4.83 -13.47 17.67
C CYS A 261 -3.47 -13.06 17.10
N ALA A 262 -3.42 -12.37 15.95
CA ALA A 262 -2.19 -11.73 15.48
C ALA A 262 -1.93 -10.41 16.23
N ASP A 263 -2.97 -9.86 16.85
CA ASP A 263 -2.94 -8.64 17.63
C ASP A 263 -2.39 -8.85 19.07
N PRO A 264 -1.46 -8.02 19.56
CA PRO A 264 -0.94 -8.08 20.93
C PRO A 264 -1.97 -7.81 22.05
N ASP A 265 -3.08 -7.16 21.77
CA ASP A 265 -4.17 -6.92 22.71
C ASP A 265 -5.08 -8.14 22.88
N CYS A 266 -5.16 -9.00 21.86
CA CYS A 266 -5.78 -10.32 21.96
C CYS A 266 -4.79 -11.43 22.38
N SER A 267 -3.48 -11.24 22.17
CA SER A 267 -2.41 -12.17 22.59
C SER A 267 -1.21 -11.48 23.27
N PRO A 268 -1.38 -10.92 24.48
CA PRO A 268 -0.36 -10.08 25.14
C PRO A 268 0.92 -10.81 25.58
N PHE A 269 0.89 -12.14 25.60
CA PHE A 269 2.05 -12.98 25.95
C PHE A 269 2.57 -13.79 24.74
N GLY A 270 2.03 -13.53 23.54
CA GLY A 270 2.40 -14.17 22.29
C GLY A 270 2.22 -15.69 22.29
N ALA A 271 2.95 -16.39 21.41
CA ALA A 271 2.78 -17.82 21.14
C ALA A 271 3.02 -18.80 22.31
N ASN A 272 3.48 -18.32 23.47
CA ASN A 272 3.63 -19.13 24.68
C ASN A 272 2.50 -18.90 25.71
N GLY A 273 1.59 -17.96 25.43
CA GLY A 273 0.39 -17.68 26.21
C GLY A 273 -0.88 -18.06 25.44
N GLU A 274 -2.03 -17.75 26.03
CA GLU A 274 -3.34 -17.93 25.42
C GLU A 274 -3.71 -16.73 24.52
N CYS A 275 -4.41 -16.99 23.43
CA CYS A 275 -5.19 -15.97 22.72
C CYS A 275 -6.59 -15.82 23.35
N CYS A 276 -7.22 -14.67 23.14
CA CYS A 276 -8.58 -14.38 23.56
C CYS A 276 -9.64 -14.96 22.59
N ASP A 277 -9.69 -16.27 22.40
CA ASP A 277 -10.54 -16.91 21.38
C ASP A 277 -11.46 -18.05 21.90
N GLY A 278 -11.40 -18.36 23.19
CA GLY A 278 -12.16 -19.44 23.82
C GLY A 278 -11.50 -20.82 23.73
N LEU A 279 -10.29 -20.90 23.19
CA LEU A 279 -9.51 -22.13 23.07
C LEU A 279 -8.41 -22.23 24.14
N ASP A 280 -7.75 -23.39 24.17
CA ASP A 280 -6.61 -23.71 25.06
C ASP A 280 -5.39 -23.86 24.16
N ASP A 281 -4.74 -22.73 23.87
CA ASP A 281 -3.70 -22.61 22.84
C ASP A 281 -2.38 -23.23 23.27
N ASN A 282 -2.02 -23.08 24.54
CA ASN A 282 -0.81 -23.67 25.09
C ASN A 282 -1.03 -25.13 25.57
N ASN A 283 -2.28 -25.59 25.52
CA ASN A 283 -2.71 -26.94 25.79
C ASN A 283 -2.44 -27.41 27.24
N ASP A 284 -2.47 -26.48 28.21
CA ASP A 284 -2.31 -26.71 29.65
C ASP A 284 -3.64 -27.07 30.36
N GLY A 285 -4.75 -27.04 29.62
CA GLY A 285 -6.09 -27.37 30.09
C GLY A 285 -6.89 -26.17 30.60
N MET A 286 -6.41 -24.94 30.41
CA MET A 286 -7.08 -23.71 30.83
C MET A 286 -7.25 -22.74 29.66
N THR A 287 -8.49 -22.58 29.19
CA THR A 287 -8.79 -21.60 28.13
C THR A 287 -8.70 -20.16 28.61
N ASP A 288 -8.21 -19.28 27.75
CA ASP A 288 -8.10 -17.82 27.91
C ASP A 288 -7.52 -17.34 29.25
N ILE A 289 -6.51 -18.01 29.79
CA ILE A 289 -5.86 -17.62 31.05
C ILE A 289 -4.76 -16.58 30.81
N PHE A 290 -4.74 -15.52 31.62
CA PHE A 290 -3.78 -14.40 31.48
C PHE A 290 -3.83 -13.71 30.11
N THR A 291 -4.98 -13.73 29.44
CA THR A 291 -5.17 -13.08 28.13
C THR A 291 -6.44 -12.23 28.14
N CYS A 292 -6.82 -11.67 26.99
CA CYS A 292 -7.86 -10.66 26.80
C CYS A 292 -7.57 -9.36 27.55
N ARG A 293 -7.37 -8.26 26.81
CA ARG A 293 -7.36 -6.92 27.43
C ARG A 293 -8.64 -6.64 28.18
N CYS A 294 -8.52 -5.85 29.23
CA CYS A 294 -9.66 -5.45 30.05
C CYS A 294 -9.46 -4.08 30.69
N SER A 295 -10.57 -3.37 30.89
CA SER A 295 -10.65 -2.12 31.63
C SER A 295 -11.29 -2.33 33.00
N SER A 296 -12.16 -3.33 33.14
CA SER A 296 -12.93 -3.61 34.34
C SER A 296 -13.19 -5.10 34.54
N ASN A 297 -13.64 -5.48 35.73
CA ASN A 297 -14.04 -6.88 36.00
C ASN A 297 -15.26 -7.33 35.18
N ALA A 298 -16.03 -6.41 34.57
CA ALA A 298 -17.14 -6.78 33.72
C ALA A 298 -16.66 -7.46 32.43
N ASP A 299 -15.52 -7.03 31.93
CA ASP A 299 -14.95 -7.47 30.65
C ASP A 299 -14.43 -8.92 30.76
N CYS A 300 -14.06 -9.36 31.96
CA CYS A 300 -13.60 -10.72 32.23
C CYS A 300 -14.71 -11.71 32.59
N VAL A 301 -15.98 -11.30 32.54
CA VAL A 301 -17.09 -12.19 32.87
C VAL A 301 -17.28 -13.21 31.76
N GLY A 302 -16.99 -14.47 32.05
CA GLY A 302 -17.14 -15.56 31.09
C GLY A 302 -15.95 -15.74 30.16
N VAL A 303 -14.86 -14.99 30.36
CA VAL A 303 -13.58 -15.20 29.68
C VAL A 303 -12.89 -16.42 30.29
N GLY A 304 -12.57 -17.39 29.44
CA GLY A 304 -11.86 -18.61 29.83
C GLY A 304 -12.64 -19.56 30.73
N SER A 305 -11.93 -20.56 31.22
CA SER A 305 -12.50 -21.68 31.98
C SER A 305 -12.57 -21.45 33.51
N LEU A 306 -12.04 -20.33 34.02
CA LEU A 306 -11.95 -19.99 35.44
C LEU A 306 -12.64 -18.66 35.79
N ASP A 307 -12.87 -18.40 37.09
CA ASP A 307 -13.29 -17.08 37.57
C ASP A 307 -12.12 -16.10 37.51
N GLN A 308 -12.15 -15.22 36.50
CA GLN A 308 -11.12 -14.23 36.23
C GLN A 308 -11.55 -12.82 36.65
N VAL A 309 -10.57 -11.99 36.95
CA VAL A 309 -10.75 -10.56 37.19
C VAL A 309 -9.80 -9.77 36.32
N CYS A 310 -10.13 -8.51 36.09
CA CYS A 310 -9.24 -7.64 35.34
C CYS A 310 -8.09 -7.18 36.24
N TRP A 311 -6.85 -7.47 35.85
CA TRP A 311 -5.65 -7.06 36.60
C TRP A 311 -5.24 -5.63 36.22
N THR A 312 -6.10 -4.66 36.55
CA THR A 312 -5.98 -3.25 36.12
C THR A 312 -4.73 -2.53 36.63
N GLN A 313 -4.05 -3.07 37.65
CA GLN A 313 -2.86 -2.45 38.25
C GLN A 313 -1.52 -2.95 37.69
N LEU A 314 -1.52 -4.07 36.96
CA LEU A 314 -0.28 -4.67 36.46
C LEU A 314 -0.30 -4.78 34.94
N PHE A 315 -1.15 -5.65 34.41
CA PHE A 315 -1.09 -6.09 33.01
C PHE A 315 -2.30 -5.67 32.19
N ARG A 316 -3.40 -5.23 32.84
CA ARG A 316 -4.69 -4.93 32.19
C ARG A 316 -5.21 -6.09 31.33
N VAL A 317 -5.00 -7.31 31.82
CA VAL A 317 -5.53 -8.55 31.21
C VAL A 317 -6.46 -9.26 32.18
N CYS A 318 -7.34 -10.09 31.65
CA CYS A 318 -8.11 -11.02 32.45
C CYS A 318 -7.20 -12.11 32.98
N ALA A 319 -7.22 -12.30 34.30
CA ALA A 319 -6.43 -13.34 34.96
C ALA A 319 -7.13 -13.89 36.20
N PRO A 320 -6.84 -15.13 36.61
CA PRO A 320 -7.43 -15.70 37.81
C PRO A 320 -7.11 -14.87 39.04
N ARG A 321 -8.00 -14.94 40.03
CA ARG A 321 -7.78 -14.23 41.30
C ARG A 321 -6.48 -14.70 41.96
N CYS A 322 -5.64 -13.77 42.41
CA CYS A 322 -4.39 -14.06 43.11
C CYS A 322 -4.59 -14.98 44.34
N ASP A 323 -5.76 -14.95 45.00
CA ASP A 323 -6.09 -15.86 46.10
C ASP A 323 -6.06 -17.34 45.67
N PHE A 324 -6.45 -17.64 44.42
CA PHE A 324 -6.40 -18.98 43.83
C PHE A 324 -4.96 -19.39 43.48
N LEU A 325 -4.15 -18.43 43.04
CA LEU A 325 -2.78 -18.64 42.57
C LEU A 325 -1.74 -18.74 43.71
N GLY A 326 -2.15 -18.57 44.97
CA GLY A 326 -1.25 -18.67 46.14
C GLY A 326 -1.07 -17.37 46.94
N GLY A 327 -1.87 -16.35 46.65
CA GLY A 327 -1.96 -15.10 47.40
C GLY A 327 -0.69 -14.25 47.30
N ASP A 328 -0.26 -13.69 48.42
CA ASP A 328 0.88 -12.76 48.48
C ASP A 328 2.18 -13.38 47.96
N THR A 329 2.40 -14.68 48.20
CA THR A 329 3.58 -15.41 47.73
C THR A 329 3.63 -15.45 46.21
N PHE A 330 2.49 -15.67 45.56
CA PHE A 330 2.40 -15.67 44.10
C PHE A 330 2.64 -14.27 43.55
N CYS A 331 1.96 -13.25 44.09
CA CYS A 331 2.15 -11.87 43.67
C CYS A 331 3.63 -11.47 43.71
N GLN A 332 4.32 -11.78 44.81
CA GLN A 332 5.76 -11.51 44.96
C GLN A 332 6.66 -12.29 43.99
N SER A 333 6.20 -13.44 43.49
CA SER A 333 6.92 -14.24 42.49
C SER A 333 6.79 -13.69 41.07
N VAL A 334 5.68 -13.00 40.77
CA VAL A 334 5.43 -12.38 39.46
C VAL A 334 6.03 -10.97 39.42
N VAL A 335 5.70 -10.13 40.40
CA VAL A 335 6.23 -8.76 40.50
C VAL A 335 6.65 -8.48 41.94
N ALA A 336 7.93 -8.13 42.11
CA ALA A 336 8.48 -7.81 43.41
C ALA A 336 7.71 -6.65 44.09
N ASN A 337 7.61 -6.70 45.43
CA ASN A 337 6.90 -5.73 46.26
C ASN A 337 5.37 -5.61 46.02
N THR A 338 4.73 -6.60 45.43
CA THR A 338 3.25 -6.64 45.32
C THR A 338 2.59 -7.48 46.42
N ARG A 339 1.28 -7.31 46.62
CA ARG A 339 0.43 -8.09 47.53
C ARG A 339 -0.92 -8.43 46.88
N CYS A 340 -1.56 -9.50 47.34
CA CYS A 340 -2.87 -9.93 46.87
C CYS A 340 -3.99 -9.21 47.62
N VAL A 341 -4.86 -8.51 46.90
CA VAL A 341 -5.97 -7.76 47.50
C VAL A 341 -7.14 -8.68 47.80
N ARG A 342 -7.60 -8.72 49.06
CA ARG A 342 -8.67 -9.65 49.48
C ARG A 342 -10.06 -9.03 49.55
N THR A 343 -10.17 -7.71 49.49
CA THR A 343 -11.43 -6.97 49.67
C THR A 343 -11.45 -5.69 48.86
N GLY A 344 -12.65 -5.21 48.52
CA GLY A 344 -12.83 -3.96 47.78
C GLY A 344 -12.78 -4.14 46.26
N PRO A 345 -12.68 -3.05 45.49
CA PRO A 345 -12.83 -3.06 44.03
C PRO A 345 -11.71 -3.83 43.30
N LEU A 346 -10.50 -3.86 43.88
CA LEU A 346 -9.34 -4.57 43.31
C LEU A 346 -9.21 -6.02 43.82
N ARG A 347 -10.27 -6.57 44.44
CA ARG A 347 -10.21 -7.91 45.04
C ARG A 347 -9.82 -8.98 44.02
N GLY A 348 -8.81 -9.77 44.37
CA GLY A 348 -8.25 -10.82 43.54
C GLY A 348 -7.12 -10.37 42.63
N GLN A 349 -6.69 -9.11 42.69
CA GLN A 349 -5.55 -8.60 41.92
C GLN A 349 -4.28 -8.55 42.78
N CYS A 350 -3.13 -8.72 42.13
CA CYS A 350 -1.85 -8.34 42.70
C CYS A 350 -1.65 -6.82 42.51
N VAL A 351 -1.34 -6.10 43.59
CA VAL A 351 -1.13 -4.65 43.58
C VAL A 351 0.16 -4.30 44.29
N SER A 352 0.85 -3.26 43.85
CA SER A 352 2.04 -2.72 44.53
C SER A 352 1.71 -2.31 45.97
N ASN A 353 2.64 -2.59 46.89
CA ASN A 353 2.44 -2.34 48.32
C ASN A 353 2.34 -0.87 48.71
#